data_AF-A0A523CE26-F1
#
_entry.id   AF-A0A523CE26-F1
#
_cell.length_a   1.000
_cell.length_b   1.000
_cell.length_c   1.000
_cell.angle_alpha   90.00
_cell.angle_beta   90.00
_cell.angle_gamma   90.00
#
_symmetry.space_group_name_H-M   'P 1'
#
loop_
_entity.id
_entity.type
_entity.pdbx_description
1 polymer ?
#
loop_
_entity_poly.entity_id
_entity_poly.type
_entity_poly.pdbx_seq_one_letter_code
_entity_poly.pdbx_strand_id
1 'polypeptide(L)'
;MTLLFRTILLLLLGCFLPENALAFQPHAYSGLYIHQLAHFFLIVSLFFFTVKARQTRLASLKAWQYIIAGTWILILWSGATMIGHFLDLEIENSMHLPPGTEISHLYLRGWKETLYYILKLDHLLAVPAMLFFHRGLTLLRKGESTLSSPRQGHP
;
A
#
# COMPACT_ATOMS: atom_id res chain seq x y z
N MET A 1 -22.29 6.55 -17.29
CA MET A 1 -21.12 5.65 -17.39
C MET A 1 -19.92 6.30 -18.08
N THR A 2 -20.13 7.15 -19.08
CA THR A 2 -19.09 7.92 -19.81
C THR A 2 -18.27 8.86 -18.92
N LEU A 3 -18.91 9.52 -17.95
CA LEU A 3 -18.21 10.40 -16.99
C LEU A 3 -17.26 9.60 -16.09
N LEU A 4 -17.75 8.51 -15.48
CA LEU A 4 -16.96 7.62 -14.63
C LEU A 4 -15.79 6.99 -15.39
N PHE A 5 -16.01 6.57 -16.64
CA PHE A 5 -14.97 6.05 -17.51
C PHE A 5 -13.92 7.11 -17.86
N ARG A 6 -14.33 8.36 -18.17
CA ARG A 6 -13.40 9.49 -18.38
C ARG A 6 -12.61 9.81 -17.12
N THR A 7 -13.22 9.81 -15.95
CA THR A 7 -12.50 10.08 -14.70
C THR A 7 -11.49 8.97 -14.40
N ILE A 8 -11.86 7.69 -14.59
CA ILE A 8 -10.94 6.56 -14.44
C ILE A 8 -9.79 6.64 -15.46
N LEU A 9 -10.09 6.98 -16.72
CA LEU A 9 -9.09 7.11 -17.77
C LEU A 9 -8.12 8.28 -17.50
N LEU A 10 -8.62 9.43 -17.02
CA LEU A 10 -7.82 10.58 -16.65
C LEU A 10 -6.96 10.30 -15.40
N LEU A 11 -7.49 9.57 -14.42
CA LEU A 11 -6.72 9.11 -13.27
C LEU A 11 -5.62 8.12 -13.68
N LEU A 12 -5.93 7.17 -14.58
CA LEU A 12 -4.95 6.24 -15.13
C LEU A 12 -3.86 6.96 -15.91
N LEU A 13 -4.20 7.95 -16.75
CA LEU A 13 -3.22 8.79 -17.44
C LEU A 13 -2.36 9.61 -16.47
N GLY A 14 -2.97 10.14 -15.40
CA GLY A 14 -2.28 10.89 -14.36
C GLY A 14 -1.25 10.05 -13.61
N CYS A 15 -1.51 8.75 -13.41
CA CYS A 15 -0.52 7.82 -12.83
C CYS A 15 0.73 7.60 -13.71
N PHE A 16 0.69 7.97 -14.99
CA PHE A 16 1.83 7.87 -15.91
C PHE A 16 2.58 9.20 -16.10
N LEU A 17 2.12 10.29 -15.47
CA LEU A 17 2.87 11.54 -15.46
C LEU A 17 3.99 11.41 -14.42
N PRO A 18 5.27 11.48 -14.83
CA PRO A 18 6.38 11.43 -13.89
C PRO A 18 6.41 12.74 -13.12
N GLU A 19 5.84 12.73 -11.92
CA GLU A 19 6.09 13.76 -10.91
C GLU A 19 7.09 13.19 -9.91
N ASN A 20 7.80 14.06 -9.17
CA ASN A 20 8.65 13.63 -8.06
C ASN A 20 7.76 13.02 -6.97
N ALA A 21 7.43 11.74 -7.12
CA ALA A 21 6.88 10.93 -6.06
C ALA A 21 7.99 10.80 -5.03
N LEU A 22 8.00 11.72 -4.05
CA LEU A 22 8.83 11.69 -2.83
C LEU A 22 8.48 10.47 -1.95
N ALA A 23 8.13 9.33 -2.55
CA ALA A 23 7.79 8.07 -1.92
C ALA A 23 9.03 7.41 -1.30
N PHE A 24 10.20 7.61 -1.91
CA PHE A 24 11.50 7.34 -1.31
C PHE A 24 12.13 8.66 -0.92
N GLN A 25 11.94 9.07 0.33
CA GLN A 25 12.66 10.22 0.86
C GLN A 25 14.10 9.79 1.20
N PRO A 26 15.13 10.45 0.65
CA PRO A 26 16.48 10.24 1.12
C PRO A 26 16.55 10.70 2.59
N HIS A 27 16.69 9.73 3.49
CA HIS A 27 16.89 9.99 4.90
C HIS A 27 18.37 9.78 5.24
N ALA A 28 18.89 10.58 6.17
CA ALA A 28 20.09 10.17 6.89
C ALA A 28 19.86 8.75 7.46
N TYR A 29 20.90 7.91 7.49
CA TYR A 29 20.81 6.48 7.86
C TYR A 29 19.89 6.17 9.06
N SER A 30 19.86 7.02 10.08
CA SER A 30 18.99 6.86 11.26
C SER A 30 17.49 6.82 10.92
N GLY A 31 17.03 7.68 10.01
CA GLY A 31 15.64 7.71 9.55
C GLY A 31 15.27 6.46 8.77
N LEU A 32 16.21 5.93 7.97
CA LEU A 32 16.00 4.70 7.20
C LEU A 32 15.81 3.48 8.11
N TYR A 33 16.63 3.32 9.15
CA TYR A 33 16.47 2.21 10.11
C TYR A 33 15.14 2.26 10.85
N ILE A 34 14.71 3.45 11.30
CA ILE A 34 13.41 3.63 11.97
C ILE A 34 12.27 3.34 10.99
N HIS A 35 12.38 3.80 9.75
CA HIS A 35 11.37 3.54 8.71
C HIS A 35 11.25 2.05 8.37
N GLN A 36 12.39 1.35 8.25
CA GLN A 36 12.41 -0.10 8.05
C GLN A 36 11.78 -0.85 9.22
N LEU A 37 12.08 -0.42 10.44
CA LEU A 37 11.47 -0.97 11.65
C LEU A 37 9.94 -0.73 11.66
N ALA A 38 9.47 0.42 11.19
CA ALA A 38 8.05 0.71 11.06
C ALA A 38 7.35 -0.24 10.07
N HIS A 39 7.95 -0.54 8.90
CA HIS A 39 7.42 -1.54 7.96
C HIS A 39 7.36 -2.93 8.59
N PHE A 40 8.42 -3.34 9.28
CA PHE A 40 8.46 -4.63 9.96
C PHE A 40 7.34 -4.75 11.01
N PHE A 41 7.20 -3.75 11.89
CA PHE A 41 6.12 -3.74 12.87
C PHE A 41 4.74 -3.74 12.21
N LEU A 42 4.55 -2.96 11.15
CA LEU A 42 3.30 -2.93 10.41
C LEU A 42 2.95 -4.30 9.82
N ILE A 43 3.91 -4.99 9.18
CA ILE A 43 3.74 -6.35 8.65
C ILE A 43 3.28 -7.30 9.76
N VAL A 44 3.98 -7.30 10.90
CA VAL A 44 3.69 -8.18 12.03
C VAL A 44 2.29 -7.90 12.59
N SER A 45 1.96 -6.62 12.85
CA SER A 45 0.66 -6.21 13.37
C SER A 45 -0.49 -6.59 12.42
N LEU A 46 -0.33 -6.34 11.13
CA LEU A 46 -1.32 -6.66 10.11
C LEU A 46 -1.50 -8.18 9.92
N PHE A 47 -0.42 -8.94 10.02
CA PHE A 47 -0.47 -10.40 9.99
C PHE A 47 -1.29 -10.93 11.17
N PHE A 48 -0.97 -10.50 12.40
CA PHE A 48 -1.73 -10.89 13.60
C PHE A 48 -3.19 -10.46 13.51
N PHE A 49 -3.46 -9.22 13.10
CA PHE A 49 -4.81 -8.73 12.85
C PHE A 49 -5.57 -9.65 11.90
N THR A 50 -4.95 -10.01 10.78
CA THR A 50 -5.60 -10.83 9.74
C THR A 50 -5.88 -12.24 10.23
N VAL A 51 -4.92 -12.88 10.89
CA VAL A 51 -5.10 -14.22 11.48
C VAL A 51 -6.24 -14.20 12.50
N LYS A 52 -6.26 -13.21 13.40
CA LYS A 52 -7.31 -13.08 14.42
C LYS A 52 -8.66 -12.76 13.80
N ALA A 53 -8.74 -11.85 12.84
CA ALA A 53 -9.98 -11.54 12.13
C ALA A 53 -10.56 -12.79 11.45
N ARG A 54 -9.71 -13.62 10.84
CA ARG A 54 -10.11 -14.89 10.19
C ARG A 54 -10.61 -15.96 11.16
N GLN A 55 -10.16 -15.94 12.42
CA GLN A 55 -10.60 -16.88 13.46
C GLN A 55 -11.97 -16.51 14.07
N THR A 56 -12.51 -15.33 13.75
CA THR A 56 -13.79 -14.85 14.28
C THR A 56 -14.90 -14.94 13.22
N ARG A 57 -16.15 -14.73 13.64
CA ARG A 57 -17.30 -14.58 12.72
C ARG A 57 -17.18 -13.36 11.81
N LEU A 58 -16.21 -12.47 12.01
CA LEU A 58 -15.99 -11.33 11.13
C LEU A 58 -15.63 -11.79 9.71
N ALA A 59 -14.91 -12.91 9.55
CA ALA A 59 -14.47 -13.41 8.25
C ALA A 59 -15.61 -13.76 7.28
N SER A 60 -16.82 -14.05 7.79
CA SER A 60 -17.99 -14.33 6.97
C SER A 60 -18.72 -13.06 6.52
N LEU A 61 -18.44 -11.91 7.14
CA LEU A 61 -19.04 -10.64 6.78
C LEU A 61 -18.32 -10.06 5.57
N LYS A 62 -19.08 -9.76 4.50
CA LYS A 62 -18.55 -9.22 3.24
C LYS A 62 -17.68 -7.98 3.43
N ALA A 63 -18.04 -7.09 4.36
CA ALA A 63 -17.26 -5.90 4.68
C ALA A 63 -15.85 -6.24 5.19
N TRP A 64 -15.77 -7.24 6.09
CA TRP A 64 -14.52 -7.71 6.67
C TRP A 64 -13.69 -8.54 5.69
N GLN A 65 -14.30 -9.22 4.72
CA GLN A 65 -13.56 -9.87 3.63
C GLN A 65 -12.76 -8.85 2.81
N TYR A 66 -13.35 -7.68 2.52
CA TYR A 66 -12.61 -6.59 1.86
C TYR A 66 -11.49 -6.04 2.74
N ILE A 67 -11.73 -5.83 4.04
CA ILE A 67 -10.70 -5.35 4.98
C ILE A 67 -9.54 -6.35 5.05
N ILE A 68 -9.83 -7.65 5.21
CA ILE A 68 -8.82 -8.72 5.26
C ILE A 68 -8.01 -8.81 3.97
N ALA A 69 -8.67 -8.71 2.80
CA ALA A 69 -7.98 -8.69 1.52
C ALA A 69 -7.08 -7.45 1.37
N GLY A 70 -7.57 -6.27 1.75
CA GLY A 70 -6.78 -5.04 1.79
C GLY A 70 -5.56 -5.16 2.71
N THR A 71 -5.72 -5.81 3.87
CA THR A 71 -4.61 -6.07 4.79
C THR A 71 -3.54 -6.96 4.19
N TRP A 72 -3.90 -8.04 3.49
CA TRP A 72 -2.93 -8.90 2.82
C TRP A 72 -2.14 -8.14 1.75
N ILE A 73 -2.81 -7.30 0.95
CA ILE A 73 -2.14 -6.49 -0.06
C ILE A 73 -1.22 -5.45 0.60
N LEU A 74 -1.64 -4.84 1.72
CA LEU A 74 -0.82 -3.89 2.44
C LEU A 74 0.42 -4.54 3.08
N ILE A 75 0.31 -5.78 3.57
CA ILE A 75 1.48 -6.57 4.01
C ILE A 75 2.47 -6.78 2.86
N LEU A 76 1.98 -7.14 1.67
CA LEU A 76 2.82 -7.30 0.49
C LEU A 76 3.49 -5.97 0.10
N TRP A 77 2.75 -4.86 0.15
CA TRP A 77 3.30 -3.52 -0.10
C TRP A 77 4.40 -3.14 0.90
N SER A 78 4.20 -3.39 2.21
CA SER A 78 5.21 -3.10 3.22
C SER A 78 6.47 -3.94 3.00
N GLY A 79 6.31 -5.23 2.65
CA GLY A 79 7.44 -6.09 2.32
C GLY A 79 8.20 -5.62 1.07
N ALA A 80 7.47 -5.25 0.02
CA ALA A 80 8.03 -4.69 -1.21
C ALA A 80 8.81 -3.40 -0.93
N THR A 81 8.25 -2.49 -0.12
CA THR A 81 8.90 -1.23 0.27
C THR A 81 10.17 -1.48 1.07
N MET A 82 10.13 -2.40 2.03
CA MET A 82 11.31 -2.80 2.82
C MET A 82 12.43 -3.37 1.95
N ILE A 83 12.10 -4.24 0.98
CA ILE A 83 13.08 -4.78 0.02
C ILE A 83 13.62 -3.66 -0.87
N GLY A 84 12.76 -2.74 -1.34
CA GLY A 84 13.18 -1.60 -2.15
C GLY A 84 14.23 -0.74 -1.45
N HIS A 85 14.04 -0.45 -0.16
CA HIS A 85 15.02 0.26 0.68
C HIS A 85 16.34 -0.52 0.88
N PHE A 86 16.30 -1.85 0.98
CA PHE A 86 17.54 -2.64 1.03
C PHE A 86 18.31 -2.59 -0.30
N LEU A 87 17.60 -2.64 -1.43
CA LEU A 87 18.21 -2.51 -2.75
C LEU A 87 18.76 -1.11 -2.98
N ASP A 88 18.07 -0.07 -2.51
CA ASP A 88 18.53 1.32 -2.57
C ASP A 88 19.91 1.46 -1.91
N LEU A 89 20.04 0.94 -0.69
CA LEU A 89 21.32 0.89 0.03
C LEU A 89 22.40 0.10 -0.70
N GLU A 90 22.07 -1.06 -1.27
CA GLU A 90 23.05 -1.87 -1.99
C GLU A 90 23.54 -1.13 -3.25
N ILE A 91 22.63 -0.47 -3.97
CA ILE A 91 22.92 0.27 -5.19
C ILE A 91 23.76 1.52 -4.86
N GLU A 92 23.40 2.31 -3.85
CA GLU A 92 24.18 3.46 -3.37
C GLU A 92 25.62 3.06 -3.02
N ASN A 93 25.79 1.99 -2.23
CA ASN A 93 27.10 1.47 -1.86
C ASN A 93 27.91 1.02 -3.07
N SER A 94 27.28 0.34 -4.05
CA SER A 94 27.96 -0.14 -5.26
C SER A 94 28.47 1.00 -6.15
N MET A 95 27.79 2.15 -6.11
CA MET A 95 28.14 3.35 -6.87
C MET A 95 29.06 4.30 -6.10
N HIS A 96 29.45 3.95 -4.86
CA HIS A 96 30.21 4.83 -3.95
C HIS A 96 29.54 6.21 -3.77
N LEU A 97 28.20 6.23 -3.83
CA LEU A 97 27.44 7.46 -3.62
C LEU A 97 27.34 7.74 -2.12
N PRO A 98 27.30 9.03 -1.72
CA PRO A 98 26.91 9.38 -0.36
C PRO A 98 25.53 8.79 -0.02
N PRO A 99 25.28 8.41 1.24
CA PRO A 99 24.01 7.85 1.66
C PRO A 99 22.87 8.86 1.47
N GLY A 100 21.73 8.41 0.93
CA GLY A 100 20.59 9.28 0.62
C GLY A 100 20.82 10.14 -0.63
N THR A 101 21.64 9.68 -1.57
CA THR A 101 21.81 10.38 -2.84
C THR A 101 20.72 9.91 -3.80
N GLU A 102 19.92 10.83 -4.31
CA GLU A 102 18.94 10.48 -5.35
C GLU A 102 19.65 10.00 -6.62
N ILE A 103 19.33 8.77 -7.02
CA ILE A 103 19.78 8.20 -8.29
C ILE A 103 18.93 8.83 -9.41
N SER A 104 19.43 9.94 -9.97
CA SER A 104 18.74 10.77 -10.95
C SER A 104 18.65 10.17 -12.36
N HIS A 105 19.37 9.07 -12.63
CA HIS A 105 19.41 8.43 -13.94
C HIS A 105 18.98 6.96 -13.84
N LEU A 106 18.27 6.48 -14.87
CA LEU A 106 17.93 5.06 -15.01
C LEU A 106 19.23 4.25 -15.14
N TYR A 107 19.61 3.56 -14.07
CA TYR A 107 20.81 2.75 -14.03
C TYR A 107 20.42 1.27 -13.95
N LEU A 108 20.57 0.54 -15.06
CA LEU A 108 20.19 -0.87 -15.18
C LEU A 108 21.42 -1.70 -15.51
N ARG A 109 22.16 -2.13 -14.47
CA ARG A 109 23.33 -3.00 -14.64
C ARG A 109 23.00 -4.48 -14.44
N GLY A 110 21.92 -4.79 -13.73
CA GLY A 110 21.48 -6.16 -13.50
C GLY A 110 20.03 -6.28 -13.03
N TRP A 111 19.72 -7.47 -12.50
CA TRP A 111 18.36 -7.80 -12.06
C TRP A 111 17.96 -7.05 -10.78
N LYS A 112 18.93 -6.62 -9.95
CA LYS A 112 18.69 -5.91 -8.70
C LYS A 112 18.13 -4.51 -8.94
N GLU A 113 18.72 -3.77 -9.88
CA GLU A 113 18.25 -2.44 -10.28
C GLU A 113 16.88 -2.53 -10.95
N THR A 114 16.67 -3.56 -11.79
CA THR A 114 15.35 -3.82 -12.40
C THR A 114 14.30 -4.07 -11.31
N LEU A 115 14.60 -4.91 -10.33
CA LEU A 115 13.73 -5.18 -9.20
C LEU A 115 13.49 -3.93 -8.35
N TYR A 116 14.52 -3.13 -8.10
CA TYR A 116 14.41 -1.84 -7.40
C TYR A 116 13.40 -0.91 -8.08
N TYR A 117 13.52 -0.71 -9.39
CA TYR A 117 12.58 0.15 -10.13
C TYR A 117 11.15 -0.39 -10.14
N ILE A 118 10.96 -1.72 -10.20
CA ILE A 118 9.63 -2.33 -10.06
C ILE A 118 9.05 -2.08 -8.65
N LEU A 119 9.86 -2.25 -7.60
CA LEU A 119 9.42 -2.04 -6.22
C LEU A 119 9.15 -0.56 -5.91
N LYS A 120 9.78 0.36 -6.65
CA LYS A 120 9.51 1.81 -6.58
C LYS A 120 8.13 2.18 -7.11
N LEU A 121 7.47 1.30 -7.88
CA LEU A 121 6.06 1.46 -8.31
C LEU A 121 5.09 1.09 -7.17
N ASP A 122 5.23 1.78 -6.05
CA ASP A 122 4.49 1.61 -4.81
C ASP A 122 2.95 1.57 -4.98
N HIS A 123 2.43 2.36 -5.91
CA HIS A 123 1.02 2.46 -6.25
C HIS A 123 0.40 1.14 -6.73
N LEU A 124 1.19 0.22 -7.30
CA LEU A 124 0.71 -1.08 -7.78
C LEU A 124 0.12 -1.95 -6.66
N LEU A 125 0.56 -1.76 -5.41
CA LEU A 125 0.05 -2.48 -4.25
C LEU A 125 -0.71 -1.56 -3.30
N ALA A 126 -0.21 -0.34 -3.06
CA ALA A 126 -0.83 0.60 -2.12
C ALA A 126 -2.24 1.01 -2.56
N VAL A 127 -2.43 1.38 -3.83
CA VAL A 127 -3.74 1.85 -4.32
C VAL A 127 -4.80 0.75 -4.27
N PRO A 128 -4.54 -0.49 -4.75
CA PRO A 128 -5.46 -1.59 -4.55
C PRO A 128 -5.81 -1.83 -3.08
N ALA A 129 -4.81 -1.85 -2.16
CA ALA A 129 -5.08 -2.02 -0.74
C ALA A 129 -6.08 -0.97 -0.20
N MET A 130 -5.88 0.31 -0.56
CA MET A 130 -6.78 1.40 -0.17
C MET A 130 -8.18 1.25 -0.75
N LEU A 131 -8.32 0.77 -1.99
CA LEU A 131 -9.64 0.49 -2.58
C LEU A 131 -10.39 -0.61 -1.80
N PHE A 132 -9.70 -1.67 -1.39
CA PHE A 132 -10.26 -2.72 -0.55
C PHE A 132 -10.71 -2.18 0.81
N PHE A 133 -9.87 -1.39 1.50
CA PHE A 133 -10.26 -0.76 2.76
C PHE A 133 -11.47 0.17 2.60
N HIS A 134 -11.47 1.04 1.59
CA HIS A 134 -12.58 1.94 1.32
C HIS A 134 -13.90 1.19 1.11
N ARG A 135 -13.88 0.09 0.34
CA ARG A 135 -15.06 -0.76 0.11
C ARG A 135 -15.53 -1.42 1.41
N GLY A 136 -14.60 -1.97 2.20
CA GLY A 136 -14.90 -2.59 3.48
C GLY A 136 -15.56 -1.62 4.46
N LEU A 137 -14.95 -0.45 4.66
CA LEU A 137 -15.46 0.61 5.53
C LEU A 137 -16.81 1.15 5.05
N THR A 138 -17.00 1.32 3.74
CA THR A 138 -18.28 1.75 3.18
C THR A 138 -19.40 0.75 3.48
N LEU A 139 -19.10 -0.55 3.43
CA LEU A 139 -20.08 -1.59 3.76
C LEU A 139 -20.39 -1.64 5.26
N LEU A 140 -19.39 -1.46 6.13
CA LEU A 140 -19.62 -1.36 7.58
C LEU A 140 -20.55 -0.18 7.91
N ARG A 141 -20.23 1.01 7.39
CA ARG A 141 -21.05 2.22 7.58
C ARG A 141 -22.50 2.01 7.14
N LYS A 142 -22.70 1.34 5.99
CA LYS A 142 -24.06 1.03 5.50
C LYS A 142 -24.79 0.06 6.43
N GLY A 143 -24.11 -0.98 6.92
CA GLY A 143 -24.69 -1.93 7.87
C GLY A 143 -25.11 -1.27 9.20
N GLU A 144 -24.32 -0.32 9.70
CA GLU A 144 -24.66 0.47 10.89
C GLU A 144 -25.88 1.36 10.64
N SER A 145 -25.93 2.06 9.50
CA SER A 145 -27.06 2.92 9.15
C SER A 145 -28.41 2.17 9.05
N THR A 146 -28.38 0.89 8.65
CA THR A 146 -29.59 0.06 8.60
C THR A 146 -30.07 -0.43 9.97
N LEU A 147 -29.18 -0.53 10.96
CA LEU A 147 -29.52 -0.91 12.33
C LEU A 147 -30.02 0.28 13.17
N SER A 148 -29.59 1.49 12.83
CA SER A 148 -30.01 2.73 13.52
C SER A 148 -31.33 3.32 13.03
N SER A 149 -31.88 2.85 11.90
CA SER A 149 -33.20 3.27 11.44
C SER A 149 -34.27 2.54 12.26
N PRO A 150 -35.10 3.24 13.08
CA PRO A 150 -36.20 2.58 13.75
C PRO A 150 -37.07 1.95 12.68
N ARG A 151 -37.29 0.63 12.78
CA ARG A 151 -38.30 -0.08 12.00
C ARG A 151 -39.62 0.59 12.33
N GLN A 152 -40.10 1.50 11.47
CA GLN A 152 -41.45 2.02 11.60
C GLN A 152 -42.39 0.84 11.38
N GLY A 153 -42.92 0.32 12.49
CA GLY A 153 -44.02 -0.61 12.46
C GLY A 153 -45.19 0.12 11.83
N HIS A 154 -45.60 -0.31 10.65
CA HIS A 154 -46.94 -0.02 10.18
C HIS A 154 -47.90 -0.99 10.90
N PRO A 155 -49.02 -0.47 11.43
CA PRO A 155 -50.04 -1.25 12.15
C PRO A 155 -50.74 -2.29 11.26
#